data_AF-A0A2E5EMU4-F1
#
_entry.id   AF-A0A2E5EMU4-F1
#
_cell.length_a   1.000
_cell.length_b   1.000
_cell.length_c   1.000
_cell.angle_alpha   90.00
_cell.angle_beta   90.00
_cell.angle_gamma   90.00
#
_symmetry.space_group_name_H-M   'P 1'
#
loop_
_entity.id
_entity.type
_entity.pdbx_description
1 polymer ?
#
loop_
_entity_poly.entity_id
_entity_poly.type
_entity_poly.pdbx_seq_one_letter_code
_entity_poly.pdbx_strand_id
1 'polypeptide(L)'
;MCLNLKKCLVIWMCLAALSVAAADITVATHYFYWYLWPNEHFRPKDQLKLEGHYHHFVTPEKVSYLSEDWHAGELWMMKAAGIDVALPVYWGAPGAYGKPGISFSVAGLGPMVRAAERLGERSPKLGLFYDTSTLLNDVRGAIPAGAKADLTTDAGRQLFAKTIVDYFERIPRKLWARMDGRALVVLYSSAFAEKWDKGLTAWAKKMFENQFPGEGLFLVADSSWGEIGQDRTTEWGAALVGPKLHQGVAQIGAGYNDSPVPGRTTPFREREDGNYYRYSWQKAIVHQPELVLIETWNEMHEGTEICQSQELGLKYVELTAEWITRMRNGGPIGEPIHLRFPNPRSFKDLSWGEDSANTTRIYADYRTGQRVGLREIQEPDGKVRLLADRLVSPPRKKGWDRYVYFQVSDHWRFESPQESRMKVRLELAKPARVTIDYDSHDPQSIMAGSYKRVPPSGGDRPALTHEFQLNGAFFGNRQNGGSDLRLVLNGGAVEIRRLEILVEDGQ
;
A
#
# COMPACT_ATOMS: atom_id res chain seq x y z
N MET A 1 -1.40 -10.07 -67.43
CA MET A 1 -2.20 -9.54 -66.29
C MET A 1 -1.58 -10.08 -65.02
N CYS A 2 -1.20 -9.18 -64.13
CA CYS A 2 -0.21 -9.36 -63.06
C CYS A 2 -0.71 -10.15 -61.82
N LEU A 3 0.30 -10.59 -61.04
CA LEU A 3 0.36 -10.76 -59.57
C LEU A 3 0.07 -12.14 -58.93
N ASN A 4 1.14 -12.94 -58.84
CA ASN A 4 1.91 -13.33 -57.63
C ASN A 4 1.22 -13.65 -56.27
N LEU A 5 1.49 -14.89 -55.83
CA LEU A 5 2.04 -15.34 -54.54
C LEU A 5 1.47 -14.81 -53.21
N LYS A 6 1.08 -15.73 -52.31
CA LYS A 6 1.86 -16.03 -51.07
C LYS A 6 1.42 -17.32 -50.39
N LYS A 7 2.42 -18.12 -50.03
CA LYS A 7 2.39 -19.38 -49.28
C LYS A 7 2.00 -19.12 -47.81
N CYS A 8 1.07 -19.89 -47.27
CA CYS A 8 0.86 -20.01 -45.83
C CYS A 8 1.88 -21.01 -45.26
N LEU A 9 2.85 -20.52 -44.50
CA LEU A 9 3.71 -21.34 -43.64
C LEU A 9 3.13 -21.25 -42.22
N VAL A 10 2.49 -22.32 -41.76
CA VAL A 10 2.04 -22.45 -40.37
C VAL A 10 3.26 -22.80 -39.54
N ILE A 11 3.74 -21.86 -38.72
CA ILE A 11 4.79 -22.09 -37.73
C ILE A 11 4.12 -22.66 -36.49
N TRP A 12 4.28 -23.97 -36.26
CA TRP A 12 4.08 -24.58 -34.94
C TRP A 12 5.24 -24.14 -34.04
N MET A 13 5.04 -23.17 -33.17
CA MET A 13 5.94 -22.93 -32.05
C MET A 13 5.67 -24.00 -30.99
N CYS A 14 6.52 -25.02 -30.92
CA CYS A 14 6.67 -25.83 -29.72
C CYS A 14 7.12 -24.90 -28.59
N LEU A 15 6.22 -24.57 -27.65
CA LEU A 15 6.60 -24.14 -26.31
C LEU A 15 7.30 -25.33 -25.65
N ALA A 16 8.62 -25.40 -25.80
CA ALA A 16 9.43 -26.22 -24.92
C ALA A 16 9.23 -25.68 -23.51
N ALA A 17 8.64 -26.50 -22.62
CA ALA A 17 8.66 -26.24 -21.20
C ALA A 17 10.13 -26.23 -20.76
N LEU A 18 10.69 -25.02 -20.61
CA LEU A 18 12.00 -24.84 -19.99
C LEU A 18 11.85 -25.30 -18.55
N SER A 19 12.38 -26.48 -18.25
CA SER A 19 12.71 -26.87 -16.88
C SER A 19 13.77 -25.90 -16.39
N VAL A 20 13.33 -24.93 -15.60
CA VAL A 20 14.23 -24.04 -14.85
C VAL A 20 14.81 -24.90 -13.73
N ALA A 21 16.13 -25.06 -13.70
CA ALA A 21 16.80 -25.66 -12.55
C ALA A 21 16.36 -24.92 -11.28
N ALA A 22 16.07 -25.64 -10.20
CA ALA A 22 15.65 -25.06 -8.94
C ALA A 22 16.64 -23.97 -8.52
N ALA A 23 16.24 -22.70 -8.66
CA ALA A 23 17.02 -21.60 -8.13
C ALA A 23 17.07 -21.76 -6.60
N ASP A 24 18.23 -21.50 -6.00
CA ASP A 24 18.39 -21.45 -4.55
C ASP A 24 17.72 -20.16 -4.03
N ILE A 25 16.38 -20.18 -4.05
CA ILE A 25 15.52 -19.05 -3.71
C ILE A 25 15.34 -19.01 -2.19
N THR A 26 15.68 -17.86 -1.60
CA THR A 26 15.32 -17.55 -0.22
C THR A 26 13.95 -16.89 -0.18
N VAL A 27 13.04 -17.40 0.64
CA VAL A 27 11.74 -16.77 0.88
C VAL A 27 11.69 -16.24 2.30
N ALA A 28 11.45 -14.93 2.43
CA ALA A 28 11.35 -14.24 3.70
C ALA A 28 9.99 -13.57 3.88
N THR A 29 9.58 -13.36 5.13
CA THR A 29 8.36 -12.63 5.45
C THR A 29 8.57 -11.65 6.60
N HIS A 30 7.87 -10.52 6.55
CA HIS A 30 7.87 -9.52 7.62
C HIS A 30 7.03 -10.03 8.80
N TYR A 31 7.66 -10.13 9.98
CA TYR A 31 7.02 -10.65 11.19
C TYR A 31 6.81 -9.53 12.21
N PHE A 32 5.56 -9.12 12.35
CA PHE A 32 5.12 -8.07 13.27
C PHE A 32 4.81 -8.70 14.61
N TYR A 33 5.75 -8.62 15.54
CA TYR A 33 5.66 -9.28 16.83
C TYR A 33 5.28 -8.34 17.96
N TRP A 34 4.69 -7.18 17.69
CA TRP A 34 4.40 -6.15 18.71
C TRP A 34 3.13 -6.39 19.54
N TYR A 35 2.43 -7.50 19.32
CA TYR A 35 1.14 -7.77 19.93
C TYR A 35 1.26 -8.27 21.38
N LEU A 36 0.47 -7.70 22.30
CA LEU A 36 0.33 -8.15 23.68
C LEU A 36 -1.12 -8.04 24.14
N TRP A 37 -1.83 -9.17 24.16
CA TRP A 37 -3.22 -9.17 24.61
C TRP A 37 -3.37 -8.81 26.11
N PRO A 38 -4.40 -8.04 26.50
CA PRO A 38 -5.35 -7.27 25.68
C PRO A 38 -4.91 -5.80 25.48
N ASN A 39 -3.61 -5.50 25.65
CA ASN A 39 -3.13 -4.15 25.92
C ASN A 39 -2.42 -3.48 24.73
N GLU A 40 -1.38 -4.11 24.17
CA GLU A 40 -0.54 -3.50 23.13
C GLU A 40 -0.91 -4.06 21.76
N HIS A 41 -1.20 -3.15 20.82
CA HIS A 41 -1.73 -3.49 19.49
C HIS A 41 -3.06 -4.27 19.52
N PHE A 42 -3.78 -4.15 20.64
CA PHE A 42 -5.18 -4.48 20.81
C PHE A 42 -5.90 -3.24 21.37
N ARG A 43 -7.19 -3.06 21.10
CA ARG A 43 -7.97 -1.97 21.71
C ARG A 43 -8.52 -2.38 23.09
N PRO A 44 -8.78 -1.41 23.99
CA PRO A 44 -9.35 -1.68 25.31
C PRO A 44 -10.67 -2.46 25.26
N LYS A 45 -10.94 -3.19 26.34
CA LYS A 45 -12.03 -4.18 26.52
C LYS A 45 -13.46 -3.70 26.21
N ASP A 46 -13.73 -2.40 26.13
CA ASP A 46 -15.06 -1.85 25.85
C ASP A 46 -15.38 -1.74 24.34
N GLN A 47 -14.40 -1.98 23.47
CA GLN A 47 -14.56 -1.97 22.01
C GLN A 47 -13.98 -3.23 21.35
N LEU A 48 -14.22 -4.41 21.92
CA LEU A 48 -13.77 -5.71 21.39
C LEU A 48 -14.15 -5.97 19.91
N LYS A 49 -15.11 -5.23 19.34
CA LYS A 49 -15.49 -5.29 17.91
C LYS A 49 -14.66 -4.38 16.99
N LEU A 50 -13.70 -3.64 17.53
CA LEU A 50 -12.84 -2.70 16.80
C LEU A 50 -11.41 -2.82 17.32
N GLU A 51 -10.81 -4.02 17.26
CA GLU A 51 -9.39 -4.25 17.59
C GLU A 51 -8.43 -3.38 16.75
N GLY A 52 -8.97 -2.69 15.72
CA GLY A 52 -8.18 -1.97 14.74
C GLY A 52 -7.48 -2.92 13.78
N HIS A 53 -7.89 -4.19 13.79
CA HIS A 53 -7.45 -5.23 12.87
C HIS A 53 -8.53 -5.43 11.81
N TYR A 54 -8.09 -5.68 10.58
CA TYR A 54 -9.02 -6.01 9.49
C TYR A 54 -9.41 -7.48 9.50
N HIS A 55 -8.44 -8.35 9.77
CA HIS A 55 -8.66 -9.74 10.11
C HIS A 55 -8.10 -10.03 11.50
N HIS A 56 -8.69 -10.99 12.20
CA HIS A 56 -8.43 -11.18 13.62
C HIS A 56 -7.63 -12.46 13.88
N PHE A 57 -6.81 -12.42 14.93
CA PHE A 57 -6.14 -13.62 15.45
C PHE A 57 -7.18 -14.66 15.89
N VAL A 58 -6.92 -15.95 15.63
CA VAL A 58 -7.85 -17.04 15.98
C VAL A 58 -8.05 -17.19 17.49
N THR A 59 -7.03 -16.89 18.28
CA THR A 59 -7.05 -17.03 19.73
C THR A 59 -6.32 -15.84 20.36
N PRO A 60 -6.92 -14.63 20.30
CA PRO A 60 -6.25 -13.38 20.62
C PRO A 60 -5.70 -13.38 22.06
N GLU A 61 -6.34 -14.09 22.98
CA GLU A 61 -5.91 -14.22 24.37
C GLU A 61 -4.57 -14.93 24.59
N LYS A 62 -4.06 -15.62 23.56
CA LYS A 62 -2.74 -16.28 23.56
C LYS A 62 -1.66 -15.45 22.85
N VAL A 63 -2.04 -14.35 22.22
CA VAL A 63 -1.12 -13.51 21.43
C VAL A 63 -0.32 -12.61 22.37
N SER A 64 0.98 -12.86 22.44
CA SER A 64 1.88 -12.08 23.27
C SER A 64 3.32 -12.19 22.79
N TYR A 65 3.95 -11.06 22.52
CA TYR A 65 5.38 -11.01 22.21
C TYR A 65 6.28 -11.53 23.33
N LEU A 66 5.75 -11.63 24.55
CA LEU A 66 6.42 -12.23 25.71
C LEU A 66 6.28 -13.77 25.75
N SER A 67 5.39 -14.34 24.94
CA SER A 67 5.07 -15.76 24.94
C SER A 67 5.94 -16.55 23.96
N GLU A 68 6.76 -17.45 24.50
CA GLU A 68 7.54 -18.39 23.70
C GLU A 68 6.65 -19.33 22.88
N ASP A 69 5.53 -19.80 23.45
CA ASP A 69 4.61 -20.70 22.75
C ASP A 69 3.93 -20.03 21.55
N TRP A 70 3.60 -18.74 21.68
CA TRP A 70 3.05 -17.99 20.54
C TRP A 70 4.07 -17.89 19.41
N HIS A 71 5.29 -17.42 19.71
CA HIS A 71 6.37 -17.39 18.72
C HIS A 71 6.64 -18.75 18.10
N ALA A 72 6.62 -19.84 18.89
CA ALA A 72 6.85 -21.18 18.37
C ALA A 72 5.74 -21.60 17.39
N GLY A 73 4.48 -21.23 17.65
CA GLY A 73 3.37 -21.44 16.72
C GLY A 73 3.57 -20.72 15.39
N GLU A 74 3.84 -19.41 15.45
CA GLU A 74 4.05 -18.57 14.25
C GLU A 74 5.24 -19.05 13.42
N LEU A 75 6.40 -19.26 14.06
CA LEU A 75 7.63 -19.71 13.39
C LEU A 75 7.48 -21.11 12.79
N TRP A 76 6.81 -22.03 13.48
CA TRP A 76 6.54 -23.35 12.92
C TRP A 76 5.65 -23.27 11.68
N MET A 77 4.58 -22.46 11.71
CA MET A 77 3.69 -22.30 10.55
C MET A 77 4.41 -21.66 9.36
N MET A 78 5.25 -20.63 9.60
CA MET A 78 6.09 -20.05 8.54
C MET A 78 6.95 -21.13 7.88
N LYS A 79 7.66 -21.95 8.68
CA LYS A 79 8.52 -22.99 8.14
C LYS A 79 7.74 -24.08 7.42
N ALA A 80 6.59 -24.49 7.96
CA ALA A 80 5.69 -25.46 7.35
C ALA A 80 5.15 -24.97 5.99
N ALA A 81 4.93 -23.66 5.85
CA ALA A 81 4.58 -23.03 4.58
C ALA A 81 5.77 -22.91 3.61
N GLY A 82 6.98 -23.32 4.01
CA GLY A 82 8.18 -23.26 3.19
C GLY A 82 8.97 -21.94 3.27
N ILE A 83 8.58 -21.01 4.15
CA ILE A 83 9.30 -19.75 4.39
C ILE A 83 10.62 -20.05 5.13
N ASP A 84 11.72 -19.48 4.63
CA ASP A 84 13.07 -19.73 5.16
C ASP A 84 13.47 -18.73 6.23
N VAL A 85 12.97 -17.49 6.11
CA VAL A 85 13.39 -16.38 6.95
C VAL A 85 12.18 -15.64 7.51
N ALA A 86 12.14 -15.53 8.85
CA ALA A 86 11.34 -14.51 9.50
C ALA A 86 12.18 -13.23 9.59
N LEU A 87 11.57 -12.10 9.27
CA LEU A 87 12.15 -10.77 9.45
C LEU A 87 11.38 -10.06 10.57
N PRO A 88 11.75 -10.26 11.85
CA PRO A 88 11.17 -9.50 12.95
C PRO A 88 11.27 -7.99 12.69
N VAL A 89 10.13 -7.32 12.74
CA VAL A 89 10.02 -5.86 12.59
C VAL A 89 10.58 -5.19 13.84
N TYR A 90 11.81 -4.72 13.75
CA TYR A 90 12.59 -4.27 14.90
C TYR A 90 12.59 -2.76 15.05
N TRP A 91 11.98 -2.28 16.12
CA TRP A 91 11.99 -0.86 16.51
C TRP A 91 13.16 -0.55 17.43
N GLY A 92 14.37 -0.78 16.93
CA GLY A 92 15.58 -0.49 17.68
C GLY A 92 15.87 1.00 17.82
N ALA A 93 16.09 1.46 19.05
CA ALA A 93 16.49 2.82 19.37
C ALA A 93 17.63 2.80 20.40
N PRO A 94 18.90 2.75 19.96
CA PRO A 94 20.06 2.80 20.85
C PRO A 94 19.94 3.94 21.88
N GLY A 95 20.09 3.59 23.16
CA GLY A 95 19.91 4.52 24.28
C GLY A 95 18.48 4.70 24.77
N ALA A 96 17.48 4.14 24.10
CA ALA A 96 16.05 4.29 24.43
C ALA A 96 15.26 2.95 24.41
N TYR A 97 15.93 1.81 24.47
CA TYR A 97 15.28 0.48 24.40
C TYR A 97 14.21 0.21 25.46
N GLY A 98 14.25 0.89 26.60
CA GLY A 98 13.24 0.75 27.66
C GLY A 98 12.02 1.66 27.49
N LYS A 99 11.97 2.49 26.45
CA LYS A 99 10.91 3.49 26.30
C LYS A 99 9.56 2.82 25.98
N PRO A 100 8.47 3.21 26.66
CA PRO A 100 7.12 2.74 26.33
C PRO A 100 6.78 2.95 24.85
N GLY A 101 6.09 1.97 24.25
CA GLY A 101 5.71 1.98 22.84
C GLY A 101 6.76 1.42 21.88
N ILE A 102 8.02 1.26 22.30
CA ILE A 102 9.08 0.63 21.49
C ILE A 102 9.82 -0.50 22.22
N SER A 103 9.60 -0.65 23.52
CA SER A 103 10.26 -1.65 24.37
C SER A 103 9.91 -3.10 23.99
N PHE A 104 8.74 -3.33 23.37
CA PHE A 104 8.35 -4.63 22.82
C PHE A 104 9.45 -5.19 21.90
N SER A 105 10.13 -4.32 21.14
CA SER A 105 11.07 -4.70 20.11
C SER A 105 12.27 -5.45 20.68
N VAL A 106 12.67 -5.15 21.92
CA VAL A 106 13.74 -5.85 22.64
C VAL A 106 13.18 -6.96 23.51
N ALA A 107 12.08 -6.70 24.21
CA ALA A 107 11.47 -7.64 25.14
C ALA A 107 10.97 -8.93 24.45
N GLY A 108 10.50 -8.81 23.20
CA GLY A 108 10.02 -9.95 22.41
C GLY A 108 11.11 -10.85 21.83
N LEU A 109 12.37 -10.38 21.72
CA LEU A 109 13.45 -11.16 21.09
C LEU A 109 13.82 -12.38 21.92
N GLY A 110 13.89 -12.28 23.24
CA GLY A 110 14.27 -13.40 24.11
C GLY A 110 13.32 -14.60 23.96
N PRO A 111 12.00 -14.43 24.15
CA PRO A 111 10.99 -15.46 23.89
C PRO A 111 11.05 -16.02 22.46
N MET A 112 11.21 -15.16 21.45
CA MET A 112 11.32 -15.57 20.05
C MET A 112 12.55 -16.44 19.79
N VAL A 113 13.71 -16.08 20.35
CA VAL A 113 14.95 -16.86 20.25
C VAL A 113 14.75 -18.23 20.87
N ARG A 114 14.20 -18.33 22.08
CA ARG A 114 13.94 -19.63 22.73
C ARG A 114 12.98 -20.49 21.91
N ALA A 115 11.94 -19.90 21.33
CA ALA A 115 11.02 -20.59 20.43
C ALA A 115 11.75 -21.15 19.20
N ALA A 116 12.59 -20.34 18.54
CA ALA A 116 13.38 -20.77 17.39
C ALA A 116 14.38 -21.90 17.78
N GLU A 117 15.03 -21.80 18.93
CA GLU A 117 15.93 -22.86 19.43
C GLU A 117 15.19 -24.15 19.75
N ARG A 118 14.01 -24.07 20.36
CA ARG A 118 13.14 -25.22 20.66
C ARG A 118 12.68 -25.94 19.39
N LEU A 119 12.38 -25.18 18.33
CA LEU A 119 11.94 -25.73 17.05
C LEU A 119 13.09 -26.34 16.23
N GLY A 120 14.30 -25.80 16.35
CA GLY A 120 15.47 -26.21 15.56
C GLY A 120 15.26 -25.94 14.07
N GLU A 121 15.47 -26.94 13.22
CA GLU A 121 15.29 -26.83 11.76
C GLU A 121 13.83 -26.59 11.33
N ARG A 122 12.87 -26.78 12.25
CA ARG A 122 11.45 -26.48 12.04
C ARG A 122 11.10 -25.01 12.26
N SER A 123 12.09 -24.15 12.53
CA SER A 123 11.95 -22.69 12.54
C SER A 123 12.58 -22.10 11.28
N PRO A 124 12.03 -21.00 10.71
CA PRO A 124 12.82 -20.16 9.82
C PRO A 124 14.02 -19.58 10.58
N LYS A 125 15.04 -19.15 9.82
CA LYS A 125 16.11 -18.31 10.35
C LYS A 125 15.60 -16.89 10.60
N LEU A 126 16.31 -16.14 11.43
CA LEU A 126 15.97 -14.79 11.83
C LEU A 126 16.87 -13.80 11.10
N GLY A 127 16.32 -13.06 10.14
CA GLY A 127 16.94 -11.85 9.59
C GLY A 127 16.45 -10.61 10.33
N LEU A 128 16.80 -9.42 9.88
CA LEU A 128 16.31 -8.17 10.46
C LEU A 128 15.44 -7.43 9.46
N PHE A 129 14.22 -7.05 9.84
CA PHE A 129 13.56 -5.90 9.21
C PHE A 129 13.76 -4.68 10.10
N TYR A 130 14.62 -3.77 9.66
CA TYR A 130 14.86 -2.53 10.38
C TYR A 130 13.76 -1.53 10.04
N ASP A 131 12.81 -1.37 10.95
CA ASP A 131 11.81 -0.31 10.88
C ASP A 131 12.49 1.04 11.16
N THR A 132 12.68 1.80 10.10
CA THR A 132 13.40 3.07 10.11
C THR A 132 12.57 4.20 10.71
N SER A 133 11.31 3.98 11.11
CA SER A 133 10.55 4.98 11.87
C SER A 133 11.23 5.38 13.18
N THR A 134 12.07 4.52 13.75
CA THR A 134 12.93 4.87 14.89
C THR A 134 14.02 5.89 14.56
N LEU A 135 14.16 6.29 13.29
CA LEU A 135 14.99 7.41 12.88
C LEU A 135 14.38 8.78 13.25
N LEU A 136 13.11 8.83 13.63
CA LEU A 136 12.47 10.01 14.22
C LEU A 136 12.95 10.26 15.66
N ASN A 137 13.27 11.51 15.98
CA ASN A 137 13.66 11.90 17.33
C ASN A 137 12.56 11.62 18.36
N ASP A 138 11.30 11.85 18.01
CA ASP A 138 10.16 11.64 18.91
C ASP A 138 10.01 10.17 19.31
N VAL A 139 10.28 9.24 18.38
CA VAL A 139 10.28 7.80 18.67
C VAL A 139 11.40 7.48 19.65
N ARG A 140 12.62 7.95 19.40
CA ARG A 140 13.77 7.72 20.32
C ARG A 140 13.72 8.51 21.63
N GLY A 141 12.93 9.58 21.71
CA GLY A 141 13.03 10.56 22.80
C GLY A 141 14.28 11.44 22.72
N ALA A 142 14.78 11.69 21.51
CA ALA A 142 15.90 12.59 21.26
C ALA A 142 15.44 14.03 21.01
N ILE A 143 16.35 14.99 21.13
CA ILE A 143 16.10 16.42 20.85
C ILE A 143 16.77 16.86 19.54
N PRO A 144 16.20 17.84 18.80
CA PRO A 144 14.90 18.47 19.05
C PRO A 144 13.72 17.56 18.67
N ALA A 145 12.59 17.74 19.34
CA ALA A 145 11.34 17.04 19.00
C ALA A 145 10.89 17.38 17.57
N GLY A 146 10.26 16.44 16.87
CA GLY A 146 9.83 16.59 15.48
C GLY A 146 10.95 16.47 14.42
N ALA A 147 12.22 16.33 14.83
CA ALA A 147 13.34 16.15 13.90
C ALA A 147 13.64 14.67 13.60
N LYS A 148 14.54 14.46 12.63
CA LYS A 148 14.99 13.15 12.15
C LYS A 148 16.50 13.00 12.38
N ALA A 149 17.03 11.79 12.30
CA ALA A 149 18.48 11.60 12.40
C ALA A 149 19.19 11.97 11.08
N ASP A 150 20.27 12.76 11.14
CA ASP A 150 21.18 13.00 10.01
C ASP A 150 22.27 11.90 9.96
N LEU A 151 22.11 10.96 9.04
CA LEU A 151 22.98 9.80 8.85
C LEU A 151 24.27 10.11 8.06
N THR A 152 24.52 11.37 7.73
CA THR A 152 25.82 11.80 7.20
C THR A 152 26.82 12.14 8.32
N THR A 153 26.32 12.35 9.53
CA THR A 153 27.12 12.62 10.74
C THR A 153 27.62 11.33 11.38
N ASP A 154 28.74 11.40 12.12
CA ASP A 154 29.26 10.24 12.87
C ASP A 154 28.23 9.69 13.88
N ALA A 155 27.51 10.58 14.57
CA ALA A 155 26.47 10.18 15.51
C ALA A 155 25.30 9.47 14.83
N GLY A 156 24.85 9.96 13.67
CA GLY A 156 23.78 9.33 12.89
C GLY A 156 24.20 7.99 12.30
N ARG A 157 25.42 7.89 11.75
CA ARG A 157 25.99 6.62 11.28
C ARG A 157 26.07 5.61 12.43
N GLN A 158 26.58 6.03 13.58
CA GLN A 158 26.65 5.19 14.77
C GLN A 158 25.30 4.72 15.26
N LEU A 159 24.30 5.60 15.29
CA LEU A 159 22.93 5.24 15.61
C LEU A 159 22.41 4.14 14.66
N PHE A 160 22.58 4.33 13.35
CA PHE A 160 22.11 3.39 12.33
C PHE A 160 22.77 2.02 12.47
N ALA A 161 24.11 1.94 12.48
CA ALA A 161 24.76 0.63 12.56
C ALA A 161 24.63 -0.01 13.94
N LYS A 162 24.62 0.77 15.03
CA LYS A 162 24.42 0.23 16.38
C LYS A 162 23.05 -0.42 16.52
N THR A 163 22.02 0.12 15.86
CA THR A 163 20.70 -0.52 15.84
C THR A 163 20.76 -1.93 15.25
N ILE A 164 21.45 -2.10 14.12
CA ILE A 164 21.66 -3.39 13.47
C ILE A 164 22.49 -4.33 14.35
N VAL A 165 23.61 -3.83 14.88
CA VAL A 165 24.52 -4.61 15.74
C VAL A 165 23.80 -5.10 16.99
N ASP A 166 23.13 -4.22 17.72
CA ASP A 166 22.44 -4.55 18.98
C ASP A 166 21.32 -5.58 18.77
N TYR A 167 20.71 -5.63 17.58
CA TYR A 167 19.76 -6.69 17.21
C TYR A 167 20.46 -8.05 17.13
N PHE A 168 21.51 -8.14 16.31
CA PHE A 168 22.22 -9.41 16.09
C PHE A 168 23.00 -9.89 17.33
N GLU A 169 23.42 -8.99 18.23
CA GLU A 169 23.98 -9.37 19.53
C GLU A 169 23.01 -10.17 20.40
N ARG A 170 21.71 -9.94 20.24
CA ARG A 170 20.65 -10.61 21.02
C ARG A 170 20.24 -11.95 20.44
N ILE A 171 20.70 -12.28 19.24
CA ILE A 171 20.31 -13.50 18.53
C ILE A 171 21.52 -14.41 18.38
N PRO A 172 21.45 -15.67 18.82
CA PRO A 172 22.51 -16.64 18.57
C PRO A 172 22.85 -16.76 17.09
N ARG A 173 24.14 -16.72 16.73
CA ARG A 173 24.62 -16.75 15.32
C ARG A 173 24.06 -17.91 14.49
N LYS A 174 23.80 -19.07 15.12
CA LYS A 174 23.21 -20.26 14.47
C LYS A 174 21.78 -20.01 13.94
N LEU A 175 21.10 -18.99 14.45
CA LEU A 175 19.75 -18.61 14.04
C LEU A 175 19.74 -17.50 13.00
N TRP A 176 20.87 -16.84 12.72
CA TRP A 176 20.90 -15.74 11.76
C TRP A 176 20.51 -16.21 10.36
N ALA A 177 19.58 -15.51 9.73
CA ALA A 177 19.33 -15.63 8.31
C ALA A 177 20.49 -15.03 7.53
N ARG A 178 20.87 -15.70 6.44
CA ARG A 178 22.02 -15.31 5.64
C ARG A 178 21.70 -15.31 4.16
N MET A 179 22.22 -14.31 3.47
CA MET A 179 22.30 -14.23 2.01
C MET A 179 23.77 -14.08 1.64
N ASP A 180 24.27 -14.88 0.70
CA ASP A 180 25.70 -14.97 0.36
C ASP A 180 26.59 -15.18 1.60
N GLY A 181 26.14 -16.00 2.56
CA GLY A 181 26.85 -16.26 3.81
C GLY A 181 26.85 -15.09 4.82
N ARG A 182 26.25 -13.95 4.49
CA ARG A 182 26.24 -12.72 5.30
C ARG A 182 24.88 -12.48 5.96
N ALA A 183 24.86 -11.91 7.16
CA ALA A 183 23.64 -11.67 7.94
C ALA A 183 22.67 -10.75 7.18
N LEU A 184 21.41 -11.17 7.05
CA LEU A 184 20.41 -10.48 6.24
C LEU A 184 19.72 -9.34 7.01
N VAL A 185 19.77 -8.14 6.43
CA VAL A 185 19.02 -6.96 6.87
C VAL A 185 18.18 -6.43 5.72
N VAL A 186 16.92 -6.13 5.97
CA VAL A 186 16.01 -5.42 5.08
C VAL A 186 15.65 -4.09 5.74
N LEU A 187 15.87 -2.98 5.05
CA LEU A 187 15.51 -1.65 5.54
C LEU A 187 14.12 -1.26 5.07
N TYR A 188 13.35 -0.65 5.98
CA TYR A 188 12.16 0.09 5.61
C TYR A 188 12.50 1.43 4.94
N SER A 189 11.55 2.36 4.80
CA SER A 189 11.69 3.58 3.99
C SER A 189 12.71 4.60 4.51
N SER A 190 13.33 5.35 3.59
CA SER A 190 14.21 6.48 3.92
C SER A 190 13.47 7.72 4.45
N ALA A 191 12.14 7.75 4.35
CA ALA A 191 11.30 8.91 4.73
C ALA A 191 11.49 9.37 6.19
N PHE A 192 12.05 8.53 7.05
CA PHE A 192 12.27 8.79 8.47
C PHE A 192 13.69 9.28 8.82
N ALA A 193 14.60 9.32 7.85
CA ALA A 193 15.93 9.92 7.99
C ALA A 193 15.94 11.39 7.53
N GLU A 194 16.85 12.21 8.08
CA GLU A 194 17.03 13.60 7.63
C GLU A 194 17.87 13.66 6.36
N LYS A 195 19.04 13.04 6.39
CA LYS A 195 20.02 12.96 5.29
C LYS A 195 20.78 11.65 5.39
N TRP A 196 21.31 11.21 4.26
CA TRP A 196 22.17 10.03 4.13
C TRP A 196 23.06 10.17 2.89
N ASP A 197 24.04 9.29 2.76
CA ASP A 197 24.97 9.28 1.64
C ASP A 197 25.37 7.85 1.24
N LYS A 198 26.07 7.74 0.11
CA LYS A 198 26.55 6.47 -0.48
C LYS A 198 27.48 5.65 0.43
N GLY A 199 28.05 6.26 1.47
CA GLY A 199 28.96 5.61 2.42
C GLY A 199 28.27 4.94 3.59
N LEU A 200 26.96 5.12 3.76
CA LEU A 200 26.20 4.60 4.92
C LEU A 200 26.33 3.08 5.06
N THR A 201 26.10 2.32 3.98
CA THR A 201 26.16 0.86 4.05
C THR A 201 27.57 0.36 4.30
N ALA A 202 28.59 0.98 3.68
CA ALA A 202 29.98 0.62 3.92
C ALA A 202 30.37 0.83 5.40
N TRP A 203 29.89 1.92 6.01
CA TRP A 203 30.11 2.19 7.42
C TRP A 203 29.41 1.16 8.32
N ALA A 204 28.15 0.82 8.03
CA ALA A 204 27.42 -0.21 8.76
C ALA A 204 28.07 -1.59 8.66
N LYS A 205 28.53 -1.98 7.46
CA LYS A 205 29.28 -3.22 7.21
C LYS A 205 30.55 -3.28 8.06
N LYS A 206 31.33 -2.20 8.09
CA LYS A 206 32.57 -2.12 8.91
C LYS A 206 32.28 -2.26 10.40
N MET A 207 31.27 -1.57 10.91
CA MET A 207 30.89 -1.69 12.32
C MET A 207 30.40 -3.10 12.67
N PHE A 208 29.63 -3.71 11.77
CA PHE A 208 29.14 -5.07 11.96
C PHE A 208 30.28 -6.08 12.02
N GLU A 209 31.23 -6.03 11.08
CA GLU A 209 32.41 -6.90 11.06
C GLU A 209 33.30 -6.68 12.30
N ASN A 210 33.48 -5.44 12.75
CA ASN A 210 34.22 -5.15 13.97
C ASN A 210 33.59 -5.81 15.21
N GLN A 211 32.25 -5.79 15.31
CA GLN A 211 31.55 -6.43 16.43
C GLN A 211 31.51 -7.95 16.30
N PHE A 212 31.42 -8.46 15.07
CA PHE A 212 31.33 -9.87 14.77
C PHE A 212 32.44 -10.29 13.79
N PRO A 213 33.69 -10.47 14.27
CA PRO A 213 34.80 -10.85 13.40
C PRO A 213 34.51 -12.11 12.60
N GLY A 214 34.78 -12.05 11.29
CA GLY A 214 34.51 -13.12 10.33
C GLY A 214 33.07 -13.17 9.80
N GLU A 215 32.19 -12.29 10.27
CA GLU A 215 30.82 -12.15 9.79
C GLU A 215 30.68 -10.93 8.86
N GLY A 216 29.73 -10.99 7.93
CA GLY A 216 29.41 -9.87 7.05
C GLY A 216 27.93 -9.52 7.08
N LEU A 217 27.59 -8.35 6.53
CA LEU A 217 26.23 -7.84 6.40
C LEU A 217 25.77 -7.90 4.94
N PHE A 218 24.57 -8.42 4.71
CA PHE A 218 23.84 -8.33 3.44
C PHE A 218 22.66 -7.40 3.64
N LEU A 219 22.71 -6.22 3.01
CA LEU A 219 21.73 -5.17 3.22
C LEU A 219 20.84 -5.00 1.98
N VAL A 220 19.55 -5.22 2.16
CA VAL A 220 18.49 -4.93 1.20
C VAL A 220 17.84 -3.61 1.61
N ALA A 221 17.78 -2.62 0.72
CA ALA A 221 17.19 -1.32 1.03
C ALA A 221 15.96 -1.04 0.18
N ASP A 222 14.94 -0.41 0.78
CA ASP A 222 13.83 0.18 0.03
C ASP A 222 14.34 1.20 -1.01
N SER A 223 13.69 1.27 -2.17
CA SER A 223 14.09 2.10 -3.30
C SER A 223 14.15 3.60 -2.95
N SER A 224 13.41 4.04 -1.93
CA SER A 224 13.45 5.42 -1.42
C SER A 224 14.81 5.84 -0.86
N TRP A 225 15.71 4.90 -0.55
CA TRP A 225 17.07 5.23 -0.11
C TRP A 225 17.98 5.70 -1.25
N GLY A 226 17.61 5.46 -2.51
CA GLY A 226 18.50 5.66 -3.64
C GLY A 226 19.74 4.77 -3.53
N GLU A 227 20.93 5.32 -3.77
CA GLU A 227 22.20 4.58 -3.74
C GLU A 227 22.95 4.81 -2.42
N ILE A 228 22.78 3.92 -1.46
CA ILE A 228 23.50 3.91 -0.17
C ILE A 228 24.60 2.84 -0.09
N GLY A 229 24.83 2.10 -1.19
CA GLY A 229 25.76 0.98 -1.25
C GLY A 229 25.16 -0.35 -0.76
N GLN A 230 23.83 -0.47 -0.81
CA GLN A 230 23.09 -1.69 -0.50
C GLN A 230 23.45 -2.83 -1.46
N ASP A 231 23.29 -4.08 -1.02
CA ASP A 231 23.53 -5.27 -1.84
C ASP A 231 22.37 -5.53 -2.81
N ARG A 232 21.14 -5.22 -2.37
CA ARG A 232 19.92 -5.33 -3.18
C ARG A 232 18.95 -4.20 -2.86
N THR A 233 18.04 -3.97 -3.79
CA THR A 233 16.97 -2.99 -3.65
C THR A 233 15.63 -3.72 -3.57
N THR A 234 14.72 -3.24 -2.73
CA THR A 234 13.31 -3.65 -2.67
C THR A 234 12.41 -2.42 -2.67
N GLU A 235 11.09 -2.60 -2.57
CA GLU A 235 10.15 -1.50 -2.35
C GLU A 235 8.94 -1.99 -1.55
N TRP A 236 8.54 -1.24 -0.52
CA TRP A 236 7.35 -1.53 0.29
C TRP A 236 6.04 -1.20 -0.45
N GLY A 237 4.95 -1.86 -0.04
CA GLY A 237 3.60 -1.58 -0.51
C GLY A 237 3.11 -2.58 -1.57
N ALA A 238 3.76 -3.74 -1.68
CA ALA A 238 3.36 -4.76 -2.64
C ALA A 238 1.96 -5.32 -2.35
N ALA A 239 1.55 -5.30 -1.08
CA ALA A 239 0.22 -5.74 -0.66
C ALA A 239 -0.89 -4.79 -1.19
N LEU A 240 -0.58 -3.51 -1.38
CA LEU A 240 -1.53 -2.50 -1.87
C LEU A 240 -1.46 -2.29 -3.38
N VAL A 241 -0.27 -2.00 -3.93
CA VAL A 241 -0.14 -1.48 -5.31
C VAL A 241 0.40 -2.48 -6.32
N GLY A 242 0.75 -3.70 -5.90
CA GLY A 242 1.22 -4.78 -6.76
C GLY A 242 2.69 -5.14 -6.52
N PRO A 243 3.13 -6.30 -7.03
CA PRO A 243 4.51 -6.78 -6.89
C PRO A 243 5.56 -5.74 -7.23
N LYS A 244 6.61 -5.67 -6.41
CA LYS A 244 7.78 -4.83 -6.62
C LYS A 244 8.95 -5.70 -7.05
N LEU A 245 9.37 -5.54 -8.29
CA LEU A 245 10.35 -6.41 -8.94
C LEU A 245 11.63 -5.61 -9.18
N HIS A 246 12.65 -5.88 -8.36
CA HIS A 246 13.98 -5.31 -8.47
C HIS A 246 14.99 -6.40 -8.80
N GLN A 247 16.19 -6.04 -9.26
CA GLN A 247 17.22 -7.03 -9.56
C GLN A 247 17.47 -7.94 -8.34
N GLY A 248 17.23 -9.24 -8.51
CA GLY A 248 17.39 -10.26 -7.45
C GLY A 248 16.29 -10.30 -6.38
N VAL A 249 15.38 -9.32 -6.31
CA VAL A 249 14.36 -9.26 -5.25
C VAL A 249 12.97 -9.11 -5.84
N ALA A 250 12.02 -9.92 -5.35
CA ALA A 250 10.60 -9.71 -5.59
C ALA A 250 9.88 -9.51 -4.24
N GLN A 251 9.31 -8.33 -4.03
CA GLN A 251 8.41 -8.08 -2.91
C GLN A 251 6.95 -8.25 -3.37
N ILE A 252 6.20 -9.07 -2.65
CA ILE A 252 4.83 -9.49 -3.01
C ILE A 252 3.90 -9.38 -1.80
N GLY A 253 2.61 -9.24 -2.03
CA GLY A 253 1.61 -9.23 -0.94
C GLY A 253 0.26 -9.76 -1.36
N ALA A 254 -0.58 -10.07 -0.37
CA ALA A 254 -1.84 -10.79 -0.55
C ALA A 254 -3.09 -9.90 -0.69
N GLY A 255 -2.96 -8.62 -0.32
CA GLY A 255 -3.99 -7.59 -0.34
C GLY A 255 -3.79 -6.63 0.84
N TYR A 256 -4.60 -5.58 0.94
CA TYR A 256 -4.41 -4.50 1.91
C TYR A 256 -5.75 -3.91 2.30
N ASN A 257 -5.98 -3.69 3.59
CA ASN A 257 -7.09 -2.90 4.10
C ASN A 257 -6.82 -2.41 5.53
N ASP A 258 -6.59 -1.11 5.71
CA ASP A 258 -6.37 -0.46 7.00
C ASP A 258 -7.61 0.29 7.54
N SER A 259 -8.79 0.08 6.95
CA SER A 259 -10.03 0.80 7.33
C SER A 259 -10.43 0.70 8.80
N PRO A 260 -10.13 -0.38 9.54
CA PRO A 260 -10.44 -0.43 10.98
C PRO A 260 -9.55 0.47 11.82
N VAL A 261 -8.41 0.94 11.29
CA VAL A 261 -7.48 1.83 11.97
C VAL A 261 -8.03 3.28 11.88
N PRO A 262 -8.21 4.00 12.99
CA PRO A 262 -8.89 5.29 12.97
C PRO A 262 -8.08 6.32 12.21
N GLY A 263 -8.76 7.11 11.38
CA GLY A 263 -8.15 8.19 10.61
C GLY A 263 -7.42 7.73 9.35
N ARG A 264 -7.43 6.44 9.01
CA ARG A 264 -6.92 5.95 7.73
C ARG A 264 -7.93 6.18 6.61
N THR A 265 -7.40 6.59 5.47
CA THR A 265 -8.15 6.83 4.23
C THR A 265 -7.46 6.19 3.02
N THR A 266 -6.46 5.34 3.28
CA THR A 266 -5.71 4.62 2.26
C THR A 266 -6.69 3.79 1.43
N PRO A 267 -6.60 3.78 0.08
CA PRO A 267 -7.34 2.81 -0.72
C PRO A 267 -7.04 1.37 -0.26
N PHE A 268 -7.99 0.46 -0.45
CA PHE A 268 -7.79 -0.96 -0.16
C PHE A 268 -7.44 -1.75 -1.42
N ARG A 269 -6.80 -2.89 -1.23
CA ARG A 269 -6.55 -3.91 -2.25
C ARG A 269 -7.30 -5.17 -1.91
N GLU A 270 -8.27 -5.52 -2.74
CA GLU A 270 -8.93 -6.81 -2.63
C GLU A 270 -7.97 -7.96 -2.86
N ARG A 271 -8.18 -9.03 -2.09
CA ARG A 271 -7.46 -10.27 -2.31
C ARG A 271 -8.00 -11.08 -3.50
N GLU A 272 -9.19 -10.73 -4.01
CA GLU A 272 -9.90 -11.41 -5.10
C GLU A 272 -9.95 -12.93 -4.94
N ASP A 273 -10.38 -13.41 -3.77
CA ASP A 273 -10.41 -14.84 -3.43
C ASP A 273 -9.03 -15.54 -3.57
N GLY A 274 -7.95 -14.78 -3.41
CA GLY A 274 -6.56 -15.21 -3.55
C GLY A 274 -5.95 -14.90 -4.91
N ASN A 275 -6.72 -14.46 -5.91
CA ASN A 275 -6.19 -14.18 -7.25
C ASN A 275 -5.17 -13.04 -7.26
N TYR A 276 -5.32 -12.02 -6.42
CA TYR A 276 -4.29 -10.99 -6.30
C TYR A 276 -2.95 -11.57 -5.82
N TYR A 277 -2.99 -12.49 -4.85
CA TYR A 277 -1.77 -13.14 -4.36
C TYR A 277 -1.17 -14.12 -5.38
N ARG A 278 -2.01 -14.89 -6.08
CA ARG A 278 -1.58 -15.78 -7.18
C ARG A 278 -0.94 -14.99 -8.32
N TYR A 279 -1.53 -13.86 -8.71
CA TYR A 279 -0.96 -12.92 -9.66
C TYR A 279 0.44 -12.45 -9.20
N SER A 280 0.57 -12.07 -7.93
CA SER A 280 1.85 -11.65 -7.37
C SER A 280 2.92 -12.74 -7.44
N TRP A 281 2.56 -13.99 -7.13
CA TRP A 281 3.45 -15.14 -7.28
C TRP A 281 3.83 -15.42 -8.73
N GLN A 282 2.89 -15.36 -9.68
CA GLN A 282 3.21 -15.52 -11.11
C GLN A 282 4.25 -14.48 -11.57
N LYS A 283 4.11 -13.23 -11.13
CA LYS A 283 5.08 -12.17 -11.43
C LYS A 283 6.44 -12.43 -10.80
N ALA A 284 6.49 -12.86 -9.53
CA ALA A 284 7.73 -13.21 -8.87
C ALA A 284 8.44 -14.39 -9.54
N ILE A 285 7.74 -15.46 -9.91
CA ILE A 285 8.34 -16.63 -10.56
C ILE A 285 8.93 -16.25 -11.94
N VAL A 286 8.20 -15.49 -12.74
CA VAL A 286 8.68 -15.01 -14.05
C VAL A 286 9.93 -14.13 -13.90
N HIS A 287 10.01 -13.37 -12.81
CA HIS A 287 11.13 -12.48 -12.51
C HIS A 287 12.41 -13.21 -12.06
N GLN A 288 12.32 -14.48 -11.64
CA GLN A 288 13.45 -15.29 -11.18
C GLN A 288 14.35 -14.60 -10.14
N PRO A 289 13.80 -14.13 -9.00
CA PRO A 289 14.59 -13.51 -7.95
C PRO A 289 15.47 -14.54 -7.22
N GLU A 290 16.42 -14.06 -6.44
CA GLU A 290 17.15 -14.83 -5.41
C GLU A 290 16.48 -14.69 -4.02
N LEU A 291 15.70 -13.62 -3.82
CA LEU A 291 14.96 -13.32 -2.59
C LEU A 291 13.52 -12.93 -2.90
N VAL A 292 12.56 -13.65 -2.32
CA VAL A 292 11.16 -13.22 -2.26
C VAL A 292 10.87 -12.65 -0.88
N LEU A 293 10.33 -11.44 -0.82
CA LEU A 293 9.85 -10.79 0.40
C LEU A 293 8.31 -10.79 0.41
N ILE A 294 7.71 -11.48 1.38
CA ILE A 294 6.26 -11.51 1.55
C ILE A 294 5.83 -10.40 2.53
N GLU A 295 4.92 -9.56 2.07
CA GLU A 295 4.25 -8.48 2.79
C GLU A 295 2.80 -8.90 3.08
N THR A 296 2.45 -9.38 4.28
CA THR A 296 3.30 -9.64 5.47
C THR A 296 2.89 -10.96 6.12
N TRP A 297 3.63 -11.46 7.12
CA TRP A 297 3.14 -12.63 7.87
C TRP A 297 1.85 -12.29 8.62
N ASN A 298 1.87 -11.23 9.44
CA ASN A 298 0.82 -10.97 10.44
C ASN A 298 0.59 -9.47 10.73
N GLU A 299 0.70 -8.59 9.75
CA GLU A 299 0.34 -7.17 9.97
C GLU A 299 -1.16 -6.93 9.88
N MET A 300 -1.84 -7.25 10.99
CA MET A 300 -3.29 -7.27 11.12
C MET A 300 -3.94 -5.88 11.01
N HIS A 301 -3.23 -4.81 11.36
CA HIS A 301 -3.79 -3.45 11.24
C HIS A 301 -3.96 -3.02 9.78
N GLU A 302 -3.13 -3.55 8.88
CA GLU A 302 -3.18 -3.23 7.46
C GLU A 302 -3.87 -4.32 6.62
N GLY A 303 -4.34 -5.41 7.25
CA GLY A 303 -5.01 -6.49 6.53
C GLY A 303 -4.12 -7.16 5.49
N THR A 304 -2.79 -7.16 5.68
CA THR A 304 -1.80 -7.70 4.73
C THR A 304 -1.32 -9.11 5.08
N GLU A 305 -1.75 -9.64 6.23
CA GLU A 305 -1.31 -10.91 6.77
C GLU A 305 -1.55 -12.11 5.84
N ILE A 306 -0.63 -13.07 5.86
CA ILE A 306 -0.82 -14.41 5.27
C ILE A 306 -0.96 -15.51 6.33
N CYS A 307 -0.73 -15.19 7.61
CA CYS A 307 -0.90 -16.11 8.73
C CYS A 307 -2.38 -16.52 8.90
N GLN A 308 -2.61 -17.43 9.84
CA GLN A 308 -3.96 -17.88 10.14
C GLN A 308 -4.78 -16.74 10.76
N SER A 309 -5.96 -16.48 10.22
CA SER A 309 -6.94 -15.55 10.80
C SER A 309 -8.31 -16.20 10.98
N GLN A 310 -9.19 -15.57 11.76
CA GLN A 310 -10.57 -16.03 11.96
C GLN A 310 -11.35 -16.04 10.64
N GLU A 311 -11.15 -15.03 9.80
CA GLU A 311 -11.89 -14.81 8.56
C GLU A 311 -11.39 -15.66 7.41
N LEU A 312 -10.09 -15.90 7.35
CA LEU A 312 -9.44 -16.55 6.20
C LEU A 312 -8.98 -17.97 6.49
N GLY A 313 -9.01 -18.40 7.76
CA GLY A 313 -8.46 -19.69 8.17
C GLY A 313 -7.00 -19.83 7.74
N LEU A 314 -6.63 -20.99 7.21
CA LEU A 314 -5.27 -21.28 6.72
C LEU A 314 -5.06 -20.96 5.24
N LYS A 315 -6.05 -20.38 4.56
CA LYS A 315 -6.05 -20.24 3.09
C LYS A 315 -4.75 -19.63 2.54
N TYR A 316 -4.25 -18.57 3.15
CA TYR A 316 -3.05 -17.89 2.65
C TYR A 316 -1.75 -18.61 3.03
N VAL A 317 -1.72 -19.29 4.18
CA VAL A 317 -0.62 -20.19 4.55
C VAL A 317 -0.49 -21.33 3.53
N GLU A 318 -1.62 -21.96 3.17
CA GLU A 318 -1.68 -23.03 2.17
C GLU A 318 -1.29 -22.54 0.78
N LEU A 319 -1.78 -21.36 0.36
CA LEU A 319 -1.37 -20.74 -0.90
C LEU A 319 0.12 -20.43 -0.93
N THR A 320 0.69 -19.89 0.15
CA THR A 320 2.13 -19.66 0.25
C THR A 320 2.91 -20.96 0.07
N ALA A 321 2.51 -22.04 0.73
CA ALA A 321 3.15 -23.36 0.60
C ALA A 321 3.09 -23.89 -0.85
N GLU A 322 1.93 -23.78 -1.48
CA GLU A 322 1.69 -24.18 -2.87
C GLU A 322 2.63 -23.44 -3.83
N TRP A 323 2.70 -22.11 -3.72
CA TRP A 323 3.49 -21.29 -4.65
C TRP A 323 4.99 -21.35 -4.41
N ILE A 324 5.44 -21.44 -3.15
CA ILE A 324 6.85 -21.69 -2.84
C ILE A 324 7.29 -23.05 -3.41
N THR A 325 6.45 -24.08 -3.24
CA THR A 325 6.73 -25.41 -3.81
C THR A 325 6.80 -25.35 -5.34
N ARG A 326 5.85 -24.66 -5.99
CA ARG A 326 5.88 -24.46 -7.45
C ARG A 326 7.14 -23.75 -7.92
N MET A 327 7.51 -22.66 -7.25
CA MET A 327 8.69 -21.87 -7.58
C MET A 327 9.97 -22.71 -7.47
N ARG A 328 10.13 -23.46 -6.38
CA ARG A 328 11.31 -24.30 -6.14
C ARG A 328 11.40 -25.49 -7.10
N ASN A 329 10.27 -26.10 -7.45
CA ASN A 329 10.25 -27.28 -8.32
C ASN A 329 10.23 -26.94 -9.82
N GLY A 330 10.23 -25.65 -10.19
CA GLY A 330 10.04 -25.24 -11.58
C GLY A 330 8.69 -25.69 -12.16
N GLY A 331 7.66 -25.78 -11.31
CA GLY A 331 6.32 -26.22 -11.70
C GLY A 331 5.64 -25.23 -12.63
N PRO A 332 4.60 -25.65 -13.38
CA PRO A 332 3.86 -24.75 -14.26
C PRO A 332 3.22 -23.62 -13.44
N ILE A 333 3.39 -22.37 -13.90
CA ILE A 333 2.81 -21.18 -13.25
C ILE A 333 1.30 -21.03 -13.50
N GLY A 334 0.72 -21.89 -14.34
CA GLY A 334 -0.69 -21.85 -14.75
C GLY A 334 -0.98 -20.75 -15.79
N GLU A 335 -2.25 -20.62 -16.15
CA GLU A 335 -2.73 -19.54 -17.03
C GLU A 335 -2.54 -18.16 -16.37
N PRO A 336 -2.25 -17.10 -17.13
CA PRO A 336 -2.12 -15.75 -16.59
C PRO A 336 -3.36 -15.32 -15.79
N ILE A 337 -3.16 -14.86 -14.55
CA ILE A 337 -4.23 -14.32 -13.73
C ILE A 337 -4.59 -12.91 -14.20
N HIS A 338 -5.84 -12.71 -14.60
CA HIS A 338 -6.42 -11.41 -14.89
C HIS A 338 -7.17 -10.89 -13.66
N LEU A 339 -6.65 -9.81 -13.06
CA LEU A 339 -7.28 -9.18 -11.91
C LEU A 339 -8.60 -8.51 -12.31
N ARG A 340 -9.64 -8.69 -11.49
CA ARG A 340 -10.91 -7.98 -11.60
C ARG A 340 -10.72 -6.49 -11.32
N PHE A 341 -9.86 -6.18 -10.35
CA PHE A 341 -9.53 -4.83 -9.92
C PHE A 341 -8.01 -4.65 -10.04
N PRO A 342 -7.49 -4.16 -11.18
CA PRO A 342 -6.05 -3.97 -11.35
C PRO A 342 -5.48 -2.87 -10.45
N ASN A 343 -6.29 -1.89 -10.05
CA ASN A 343 -5.90 -0.77 -9.19
C ASN A 343 -6.50 -0.88 -7.78
N PRO A 344 -5.90 -0.26 -6.75
CA PRO A 344 -6.52 -0.15 -5.43
C PRO A 344 -7.88 0.54 -5.52
N ARG A 345 -8.80 0.17 -4.61
CA ARG A 345 -10.16 0.66 -4.56
C ARG A 345 -10.34 1.64 -3.41
N SER A 346 -11.12 2.70 -3.63
CA SER A 346 -11.55 3.58 -2.54
C SER A 346 -12.70 2.96 -1.76
N PHE A 347 -12.90 3.39 -0.52
CA PHE A 347 -14.07 3.00 0.26
C PHE A 347 -15.35 3.70 -0.22
N LYS A 348 -16.48 3.03 0.02
CA LYS A 348 -17.78 3.69 -0.04
C LYS A 348 -17.94 4.64 1.16
N ASP A 349 -18.33 5.88 0.90
CA ASP A 349 -18.82 6.84 1.87
C ASP A 349 -20.36 6.83 1.90
N LEU A 350 -20.92 5.94 2.73
CA LEU A 350 -22.36 5.86 2.97
C LEU A 350 -22.83 6.79 4.12
N SER A 351 -21.98 7.68 4.61
CA SER A 351 -22.31 8.54 5.76
C SER A 351 -23.29 9.68 5.44
N TRP A 352 -23.60 9.91 4.16
CA TRP A 352 -24.43 11.03 3.70
C TRP A 352 -25.12 10.72 2.36
N GLY A 353 -26.17 11.50 2.04
CA GLY A 353 -26.81 11.46 0.73
C GLY A 353 -27.77 10.29 0.50
N GLU A 354 -28.25 9.64 1.56
CA GLU A 354 -29.26 8.56 1.49
C GLU A 354 -30.54 8.99 0.74
N ASP A 355 -30.88 10.27 0.79
CA ASP A 355 -32.00 10.90 0.08
C ASP A 355 -31.89 10.81 -1.46
N SER A 356 -30.72 10.45 -1.98
CA SER A 356 -30.46 10.30 -3.41
C SER A 356 -30.57 8.87 -3.96
N ALA A 357 -30.71 7.84 -3.11
CA ALA A 357 -30.57 6.43 -3.53
C ALA A 357 -31.47 5.98 -4.70
N ASN A 358 -32.63 6.63 -4.89
CA ASN A 358 -33.61 6.26 -5.91
C ASN A 358 -33.94 7.41 -6.86
N THR A 359 -33.05 8.40 -7.00
CA THR A 359 -33.30 9.55 -7.88
C THR A 359 -32.64 9.34 -9.24
N THR A 360 -33.25 9.90 -10.29
CA THR A 360 -32.64 9.97 -11.63
C THR A 360 -31.72 11.17 -11.82
N ARG A 361 -31.69 12.06 -10.81
CA ARG A 361 -30.88 13.27 -10.78
C ARG A 361 -30.39 13.58 -9.38
N ILE A 362 -29.21 14.15 -9.30
CA ILE A 362 -28.61 14.71 -8.09
C ILE A 362 -28.20 16.15 -8.36
N TYR A 363 -28.23 17.02 -7.35
CA TYR A 363 -27.91 18.43 -7.52
C TYR A 363 -27.49 19.11 -6.23
N ALA A 364 -26.73 20.19 -6.40
CA ALA A 364 -26.52 21.21 -5.39
C ALA A 364 -27.06 22.54 -5.94
N ASP A 365 -28.09 23.11 -5.31
CA ASP A 365 -28.67 24.40 -5.67
C ASP A 365 -28.45 25.42 -4.55
N TYR A 366 -27.43 26.25 -4.74
CA TYR A 366 -26.98 27.22 -3.75
C TYR A 366 -27.94 28.41 -3.58
N ARG A 367 -28.92 28.59 -4.49
CA ARG A 367 -29.96 29.62 -4.35
C ARG A 367 -30.99 29.22 -3.30
N THR A 368 -31.28 27.92 -3.22
CA THR A 368 -32.24 27.34 -2.25
C THR A 368 -31.55 26.74 -1.03
N GLY A 369 -30.24 26.48 -1.13
CA GLY A 369 -29.46 25.76 -0.12
C GLY A 369 -29.65 24.24 -0.14
N GLN A 370 -30.43 23.69 -1.08
CA GLN A 370 -30.66 22.24 -1.19
C GLN A 370 -29.47 21.51 -1.82
N ARG A 371 -29.12 20.36 -1.24
CA ARG A 371 -28.17 19.38 -1.78
C ARG A 371 -28.83 18.01 -1.73
N VAL A 372 -28.92 17.34 -2.86
CA VAL A 372 -29.45 15.98 -2.99
C VAL A 372 -28.41 15.16 -3.73
N GLY A 373 -27.77 14.22 -3.04
CA GLY A 373 -26.76 13.31 -3.61
C GLY A 373 -25.49 13.95 -4.18
N LEU A 374 -25.28 15.26 -3.97
CA LEU A 374 -24.13 16.00 -4.48
C LEU A 374 -23.67 17.02 -3.43
N ARG A 375 -22.38 17.01 -3.07
CA ARG A 375 -21.80 17.98 -2.12
C ARG A 375 -20.46 18.52 -2.60
N GLU A 376 -20.17 19.78 -2.25
CA GLU A 376 -18.84 20.37 -2.43
C GLU A 376 -17.80 19.79 -1.44
N ILE A 377 -16.58 19.58 -1.91
CA ILE A 377 -15.43 19.12 -1.09
C ILE A 377 -14.39 20.23 -0.98
N GLN A 378 -13.83 20.39 0.23
CA GLN A 378 -12.88 21.45 0.57
C GLN A 378 -11.44 20.95 0.48
N GLU A 379 -10.80 21.20 -0.66
CA GLU A 379 -9.38 20.85 -0.87
C GLU A 379 -8.47 22.08 -0.88
N PRO A 380 -7.17 21.97 -0.51
CA PRO A 380 -6.25 23.11 -0.47
C PRO A 380 -6.16 23.92 -1.79
N ASP A 381 -6.20 23.24 -2.93
CA ASP A 381 -6.20 23.84 -4.26
C ASP A 381 -7.60 24.21 -4.77
N GLY A 382 -8.66 23.82 -4.06
CA GLY A 382 -10.06 24.06 -4.43
C GLY A 382 -10.97 24.63 -3.33
N LYS A 383 -10.41 25.31 -2.31
CA LYS A 383 -11.20 25.92 -1.22
C LYS A 383 -12.29 26.82 -1.78
N VAL A 384 -13.53 26.64 -1.36
CA VAL A 384 -14.68 27.44 -1.80
C VAL A 384 -15.37 28.11 -0.62
N ARG A 385 -15.97 29.28 -0.88
CA ARG A 385 -16.79 30.01 0.10
C ARG A 385 -18.25 29.98 -0.30
N LEU A 386 -19.10 29.51 0.61
CA LEU A 386 -20.54 29.58 0.45
C LEU A 386 -21.04 31.01 0.74
N LEU A 387 -21.78 31.58 -0.19
CA LEU A 387 -22.59 32.79 -0.01
C LEU A 387 -24.07 32.40 0.02
N ALA A 388 -24.95 33.36 0.34
CA ALA A 388 -26.38 33.14 0.49
C ALA A 388 -27.06 32.48 -0.72
N ASP A 389 -26.57 32.73 -1.94
CA ASP A 389 -27.19 32.29 -3.19
C ASP A 389 -26.21 31.61 -4.17
N ARG A 390 -24.95 31.39 -3.78
CA ARG A 390 -23.89 30.85 -4.66
C ARG A 390 -22.70 30.28 -3.90
N LEU A 391 -22.02 29.33 -4.50
CA LEU A 391 -20.70 28.86 -4.09
C LEU A 391 -19.62 29.60 -4.88
N VAL A 392 -18.61 30.16 -4.21
CA VAL A 392 -17.60 31.02 -4.82
C VAL A 392 -16.22 30.41 -4.70
N SER A 393 -15.56 30.20 -5.83
CA SER A 393 -14.15 29.82 -5.88
C SER A 393 -13.25 31.05 -5.68
N PRO A 394 -12.01 30.86 -5.19
CA PRO A 394 -10.98 31.87 -5.30
C PRO A 394 -10.65 32.09 -6.78
N PRO A 395 -10.14 33.28 -7.14
CA PRO A 395 -9.59 33.51 -8.46
C PRO A 395 -8.37 32.61 -8.69
N ARG A 396 -8.13 32.27 -9.97
CA ARG A 396 -6.90 31.57 -10.37
C ARG A 396 -5.67 32.37 -9.94
N LYS A 397 -4.68 31.70 -9.34
CA LYS A 397 -3.35 32.28 -9.12
C LYS A 397 -2.47 31.98 -10.34
N LYS A 398 -1.67 32.95 -10.78
CA LYS A 398 -0.77 32.76 -11.93
C LYS A 398 0.14 31.54 -11.68
N GLY A 399 0.18 30.62 -12.64
CA GLY A 399 0.99 29.39 -12.57
C GLY A 399 0.32 28.18 -11.89
N TRP A 400 -0.91 28.32 -11.38
CA TRP A 400 -1.63 27.23 -10.71
C TRP A 400 -3.05 27.12 -11.24
N ASP A 401 -3.46 25.91 -11.62
CA ASP A 401 -4.87 25.63 -11.88
C ASP A 401 -5.62 25.62 -10.53
N ARG A 402 -6.89 26.03 -10.59
CA ARG A 402 -7.80 26.02 -9.45
C ARG A 402 -8.96 25.12 -9.78
N TYR A 403 -9.52 24.52 -8.74
CA TYR A 403 -10.58 23.55 -8.88
C TYR A 403 -11.75 23.86 -7.96
N VAL A 404 -12.92 23.32 -8.27
CA VAL A 404 -14.02 23.18 -7.31
C VAL A 404 -14.44 21.72 -7.34
N TYR A 405 -14.32 21.04 -6.20
CA TYR A 405 -14.50 19.61 -6.09
C TYR A 405 -15.92 19.27 -5.65
N PHE A 406 -16.45 18.18 -6.22
CA PHE A 406 -17.75 17.63 -5.87
C PHE A 406 -17.65 16.13 -5.69
N GLN A 407 -18.29 15.64 -4.63
CA GLN A 407 -18.51 14.23 -4.42
C GLN A 407 -19.95 13.88 -4.75
N VAL A 408 -20.11 12.75 -5.42
CA VAL A 408 -21.38 12.09 -5.71
C VAL A 408 -21.69 11.15 -4.54
N SER A 409 -22.94 11.11 -4.09
CA SER A 409 -23.30 10.18 -3.00
C SER A 409 -23.24 8.74 -3.47
N ASP A 410 -22.55 7.91 -2.71
CA ASP A 410 -22.41 6.48 -2.98
C ASP A 410 -23.72 5.69 -2.79
N HIS A 411 -24.73 6.31 -2.16
CA HIS A 411 -26.11 5.79 -2.15
C HIS A 411 -26.77 5.92 -3.51
N TRP A 412 -26.49 6.99 -4.26
CA TRP A 412 -26.98 7.16 -5.63
C TRP A 412 -26.22 6.22 -6.56
N ARG A 413 -24.89 6.35 -6.62
CA ARG A 413 -24.02 5.58 -7.51
C ARG A 413 -22.61 5.49 -6.94
N PHE A 414 -22.05 4.28 -6.94
CA PHE A 414 -20.66 4.00 -6.64
C PHE A 414 -20.14 2.94 -7.60
N GLU A 415 -19.01 3.19 -8.27
CA GLU A 415 -18.45 2.33 -9.31
C GLU A 415 -19.47 1.97 -10.40
N SER A 416 -20.06 2.99 -11.01
CA SER A 416 -21.06 2.87 -12.07
C SER A 416 -20.54 2.05 -13.26
N PRO A 417 -21.40 1.34 -14.02
CA PRO A 417 -20.99 0.58 -15.21
C PRO A 417 -20.28 1.42 -16.28
N GLN A 418 -19.43 0.80 -17.09
CA GLN A 418 -18.68 1.49 -18.16
C GLN A 418 -19.59 2.11 -19.23
N GLU A 419 -20.77 1.53 -19.42
CA GLU A 419 -21.77 1.99 -20.38
C GLU A 419 -22.44 3.29 -19.93
N SER A 420 -22.39 3.62 -18.64
CA SER A 420 -23.11 4.75 -18.05
C SER A 420 -22.90 6.06 -18.80
N ARG A 421 -24.01 6.76 -19.04
CA ARG A 421 -24.06 8.09 -19.64
C ARG A 421 -24.68 9.08 -18.67
N MET A 422 -23.94 10.12 -18.34
CA MET A 422 -24.42 11.18 -17.44
C MET A 422 -24.30 12.54 -18.11
N LYS A 423 -25.32 13.37 -17.93
CA LYS A 423 -25.30 14.77 -18.29
C LYS A 423 -25.11 15.63 -17.07
N VAL A 424 -24.14 16.55 -17.13
CA VAL A 424 -23.96 17.58 -16.10
C VAL A 424 -24.48 18.91 -16.63
N ARG A 425 -25.29 19.61 -15.85
CA ARG A 425 -25.69 21.00 -16.09
C ARG A 425 -25.13 21.90 -14.97
N LEU A 426 -24.38 22.92 -15.36
CA LEU A 426 -23.79 23.91 -14.47
C LEU A 426 -24.39 25.29 -14.75
N GLU A 427 -24.91 25.95 -13.72
CA GLU A 427 -25.39 27.34 -13.78
C GLU A 427 -24.50 28.25 -12.92
N LEU A 428 -24.06 29.35 -13.51
CA LEU A 428 -23.17 30.33 -12.90
C LEU A 428 -23.87 31.66 -12.65
N ALA A 429 -23.37 32.43 -11.67
CA ALA A 429 -23.82 33.80 -11.42
C ALA A 429 -23.21 34.82 -12.39
N LYS A 430 -22.04 34.49 -12.96
CA LYS A 430 -21.30 35.30 -13.95
C LYS A 430 -20.75 34.40 -15.05
N PRO A 431 -20.67 34.86 -16.32
CA PRO A 431 -20.09 34.07 -17.38
C PRO A 431 -18.64 33.70 -17.09
N ALA A 432 -18.30 32.43 -17.18
CA ALA A 432 -16.92 31.94 -17.02
C ALA A 432 -16.65 30.75 -17.95
N ARG A 433 -15.37 30.46 -18.21
CA ARG A 433 -14.92 29.25 -18.91
C ARG A 433 -14.64 28.17 -17.88
N VAL A 434 -15.22 26.99 -18.08
CA VAL A 434 -15.11 25.85 -17.16
C VAL A 434 -15.03 24.57 -17.97
N THR A 435 -14.12 23.67 -17.59
CA THR A 435 -14.11 22.27 -18.02
C THR A 435 -14.31 21.37 -16.82
N ILE A 436 -14.64 20.08 -17.02
CA ILE A 436 -14.78 19.11 -15.93
C ILE A 436 -13.68 18.06 -16.04
N ASP A 437 -13.04 17.72 -14.93
CA ASP A 437 -12.40 16.42 -14.75
C ASP A 437 -13.33 15.52 -13.95
N TYR A 438 -13.59 14.31 -14.41
CA TYR A 438 -14.42 13.34 -13.69
C TYR A 438 -13.73 11.98 -13.57
N ASP A 439 -14.14 11.23 -12.55
CA ASP A 439 -13.74 9.87 -12.30
C ASP A 439 -14.39 8.93 -13.34
N SER A 440 -13.58 8.26 -14.15
CA SER A 440 -14.02 7.51 -15.33
C SER A 440 -13.34 6.16 -15.50
N HIS A 441 -13.97 5.29 -16.29
CA HIS A 441 -13.40 3.99 -16.70
C HIS A 441 -12.23 4.08 -17.68
N ASP A 442 -11.82 5.26 -18.14
CA ASP A 442 -10.78 5.39 -19.17
C ASP A 442 -9.38 5.24 -18.57
N PRO A 443 -8.69 4.09 -18.76
CA PRO A 443 -7.38 3.88 -18.15
C PRO A 443 -6.28 4.73 -18.80
N GLN A 444 -6.52 5.32 -19.98
CA GLN A 444 -5.55 6.18 -20.68
C GLN A 444 -5.59 7.63 -20.19
N SER A 445 -6.64 8.00 -19.47
CA SER A 445 -6.75 9.32 -18.84
C SER A 445 -5.86 9.45 -17.60
N ILE A 446 -5.65 10.69 -17.14
CA ILE A 446 -4.76 11.02 -16.02
C ILE A 446 -5.10 10.18 -14.78
N MET A 447 -4.06 9.59 -14.17
CA MET A 447 -4.18 8.71 -12.99
C MET A 447 -5.15 7.55 -13.23
N ALA A 448 -5.00 6.84 -14.35
CA ALA A 448 -5.82 5.67 -14.71
C ALA A 448 -7.34 5.96 -14.67
N GLY A 449 -7.71 7.13 -15.19
CA GLY A 449 -9.10 7.53 -15.37
C GLY A 449 -9.71 8.38 -14.26
N SER A 450 -9.02 8.60 -13.14
CA SER A 450 -9.54 9.42 -12.04
C SER A 450 -9.81 10.88 -12.45
N TYR A 451 -9.08 11.41 -13.46
CA TYR A 451 -9.23 12.78 -13.93
C TYR A 451 -9.40 12.85 -15.45
N LYS A 452 -10.48 12.27 -15.99
CA LYS A 452 -10.81 12.41 -17.41
C LYS A 452 -11.40 13.79 -17.68
N ARG A 453 -10.74 14.57 -18.53
CA ARG A 453 -11.16 15.93 -18.87
C ARG A 453 -12.20 15.94 -19.98
N VAL A 454 -13.26 16.74 -19.81
CA VAL A 454 -14.28 16.97 -20.84
C VAL A 454 -14.62 18.47 -20.97
N PRO A 455 -14.72 19.01 -22.20
CA PRO A 455 -15.18 20.36 -22.44
C PRO A 455 -16.72 20.47 -22.38
N PRO A 456 -17.27 21.70 -22.24
CA PRO A 456 -18.71 21.91 -22.38
C PRO A 456 -19.18 21.64 -23.82
N SER A 457 -20.37 21.07 -23.97
CA SER A 457 -20.98 20.66 -25.25
C SER A 457 -21.19 21.84 -26.21
N GLY A 458 -21.33 23.07 -25.69
CA GLY A 458 -21.46 24.31 -26.47
C GLY A 458 -20.14 24.99 -26.83
N GLY A 459 -19.00 24.32 -26.64
CA GLY A 459 -17.64 24.81 -26.88
C GLY A 459 -17.05 25.59 -25.70
N ASP A 460 -15.71 25.65 -25.62
CA ASP A 460 -14.98 26.35 -24.54
C ASP A 460 -15.04 27.88 -24.67
N ARG A 461 -16.15 28.46 -24.22
CA ARG A 461 -16.41 29.90 -24.21
C ARG A 461 -17.04 30.33 -22.88
N PRO A 462 -16.85 31.60 -22.44
CA PRO A 462 -17.53 32.10 -21.27
C PRO A 462 -19.06 32.04 -21.44
N ALA A 463 -19.76 31.39 -20.52
CA ALA A 463 -21.21 31.28 -20.52
C ALA A 463 -21.78 31.23 -19.11
N LEU A 464 -23.06 31.59 -18.96
CA LEU A 464 -23.81 31.45 -17.69
C LEU A 464 -24.24 30.00 -17.43
N THR A 465 -24.41 29.21 -18.48
CA THR A 465 -24.83 27.81 -18.38
C THR A 465 -23.90 26.96 -19.23
N HIS A 466 -23.46 25.84 -18.67
CA HIS A 466 -22.65 24.84 -19.35
C HIS A 466 -23.31 23.47 -19.22
N GLU A 467 -23.19 22.66 -20.28
CA GLU A 467 -23.64 21.26 -20.27
C GLU A 467 -22.47 20.36 -20.68
N PHE A 468 -22.27 19.25 -19.97
CA PHE A 468 -21.15 18.32 -20.20
C PHE A 468 -21.68 16.89 -20.30
N GLN A 469 -21.02 16.06 -21.09
CA GLN A 469 -21.32 14.63 -21.18
C GLN A 469 -20.22 13.79 -20.53
N LEU A 470 -20.58 13.04 -19.50
CA LEU A 470 -19.69 12.12 -18.81
C LEU A 470 -19.97 10.70 -19.32
N ASN A 471 -19.21 10.29 -20.32
CA ASN A 471 -19.31 8.96 -20.92
C ASN A 471 -18.39 7.98 -20.18
N GLY A 472 -18.99 6.95 -19.57
CA GLY A 472 -18.28 5.96 -18.76
C GLY A 472 -17.77 6.55 -17.45
N ALA A 473 -18.61 7.34 -16.78
CA ALA A 473 -18.34 7.81 -15.43
C ALA A 473 -18.28 6.61 -14.47
N PHE A 474 -17.26 6.58 -13.62
CA PHE A 474 -17.03 5.51 -12.64
C PHE A 474 -17.57 5.88 -11.27
N PHE A 475 -17.33 7.11 -10.79
CA PHE A 475 -17.76 7.57 -9.46
C PHE A 475 -17.32 6.61 -8.34
N GLY A 476 -16.00 6.45 -8.20
CA GLY A 476 -15.38 5.59 -7.20
C GLY A 476 -14.59 6.36 -6.15
N ASN A 477 -14.91 7.63 -5.90
CA ASN A 477 -14.21 8.48 -4.93
C ASN A 477 -12.69 8.56 -5.18
N ARG A 478 -12.23 8.59 -6.45
CA ARG A 478 -10.80 8.51 -6.80
C ARG A 478 -10.10 9.85 -6.98
N GLN A 479 -10.80 10.99 -6.86
CA GLN A 479 -10.17 12.31 -6.87
C GLN A 479 -9.85 12.80 -5.45
N ASN A 480 -9.15 13.93 -5.34
CA ASN A 480 -8.85 14.58 -4.06
C ASN A 480 -10.08 14.69 -3.15
N GLY A 481 -9.89 14.42 -1.86
CA GLY A 481 -10.94 14.47 -0.85
C GLY A 481 -12.07 13.47 -1.03
N GLY A 482 -11.86 12.39 -1.81
CA GLY A 482 -12.89 11.42 -2.15
C GLY A 482 -13.90 11.95 -3.19
N SER A 483 -13.52 12.97 -3.96
CA SER A 483 -14.40 13.55 -4.97
C SER A 483 -14.51 12.67 -6.21
N ASP A 484 -15.58 12.88 -6.98
CA ASP A 484 -15.84 12.16 -8.24
C ASP A 484 -15.73 13.06 -9.46
N LEU A 485 -15.82 14.37 -9.25
CA LEU A 485 -15.55 15.34 -10.30
C LEU A 485 -15.05 16.67 -9.72
N ARG A 486 -14.34 17.42 -10.55
CA ARG A 486 -13.94 18.79 -10.25
C ARG A 486 -14.12 19.69 -11.46
N LEU A 487 -14.58 20.91 -11.20
CA LEU A 487 -14.57 21.99 -12.17
C LEU A 487 -13.15 22.52 -12.28
N VAL A 488 -12.59 22.57 -13.49
CA VAL A 488 -11.29 23.16 -13.79
C VAL A 488 -11.50 24.61 -14.23
N LEU A 489 -10.94 25.55 -13.49
CA LEU A 489 -11.22 26.98 -13.65
C LEU A 489 -10.28 27.62 -14.68
N ASN A 490 -10.80 27.88 -15.88
CA ASN A 490 -10.04 28.42 -17.01
C ASN A 490 -10.19 29.95 -17.08
N GLY A 491 -9.77 30.67 -16.03
CA GLY A 491 -9.85 32.13 -16.00
C GLY A 491 -9.95 32.73 -14.60
N GLY A 492 -10.95 33.59 -14.37
CA GLY A 492 -11.23 34.23 -13.08
C GLY A 492 -11.93 33.31 -12.07
N ALA A 493 -12.37 33.89 -10.95
CA ALA A 493 -13.20 33.19 -9.98
C ALA A 493 -14.52 32.72 -10.61
N VAL A 494 -15.01 31.56 -10.18
CA VAL A 494 -16.30 31.00 -10.61
C VAL A 494 -17.30 31.08 -9.46
N GLU A 495 -18.51 31.54 -9.79
CA GLU A 495 -19.61 31.71 -8.85
C GLU A 495 -20.74 30.78 -9.28
N ILE A 496 -20.89 29.64 -8.60
CA ILE A 496 -21.80 28.55 -8.97
C ILE A 496 -23.15 28.77 -8.27
N ARG A 497 -24.23 28.78 -9.04
CA ARG A 497 -25.61 28.82 -8.51
C ARG A 497 -26.20 27.42 -8.40
N ARG A 498 -25.96 26.57 -9.39
CA ARG A 498 -26.46 25.19 -9.41
C ARG A 498 -25.51 24.27 -10.17
N LEU A 499 -25.31 23.07 -9.65
CA LEU A 499 -24.72 21.96 -10.38
C LEU A 499 -25.69 20.79 -10.28
N GLU A 500 -25.99 20.15 -11.41
CA GLU A 500 -26.91 19.03 -11.51
C GLU A 500 -26.29 17.93 -12.37
N ILE A 501 -26.48 16.67 -11.97
CA ILE A 501 -26.10 15.48 -12.73
C ILE A 501 -27.35 14.66 -12.97
N LEU A 502 -27.59 14.27 -14.22
CA LEU A 502 -28.72 13.46 -14.65
C LEU A 502 -28.18 12.20 -15.34
N VAL A 503 -28.85 11.08 -15.12
CA VAL A 503 -28.63 9.86 -15.91
C VAL A 503 -29.27 10.06 -17.29
N GLU A 504 -28.52 9.81 -18.36
CA GLU A 504 -29.04 9.87 -19.75
C GLU A 504 -29.49 8.50 -20.28
N ASP A 505 -29.14 7.41 -19.60
CA ASP A 505 -29.51 6.08 -20.06
C ASP A 505 -31.04 5.85 -19.95
N GLY A 506 -31.63 5.45 -21.08
CA GLY A 506 -33.02 5.05 -21.20
C GLY A 506 -33.22 3.60 -20.75
N GLN A 507 -34.22 3.41 -19.88
CA GLN A 507 -34.62 2.19 -19.17
C GLN A 507 -33.72 1.77 -18.00
#